data_AF-A0A3M1F6Y2-F1
#
_entry.id   AF-A0A3M1F6Y2-F1
#
_cell.length_a   1.000
_cell.length_b   1.000
_cell.length_c   1.000
_cell.angle_alpha   90.00
_cell.angle_beta   90.00
_cell.angle_gamma   90.00
#
_symmetry.space_group_name_H-M   'P 1'
#
loop_
_entity.id
_entity.type
_entity.pdbx_description
1 polymer ?
#
loop_
_entity_poly.entity_id
_entity_poly.type
_entity_poly.pdbx_seq_one_letter_code
_entity_poly.pdbx_strand_id
1 'polypeptide(L)'
;MTEDQRIIRIGSIIHLQNGADGGFLDVRGWVTEKPVITLFQDPRIRAFVFTHESPQRAKGSGSWQIVSAGDKKDGAPLTVGDKIHLRSLVPGAGYLDSFEWVSRLPPFQDYPMTIGVFTCSEPRRGGGPSGTWTVRSAAKKPTGAQIVEGDKIYLENDYPGAGFLYTYGDVTNHKLFQDYTGARKFVFTHTDLEQTGGSPLWSVHLSGDMNHWYRVQVQWGEEEAPWHDEGLFGLGHRADQPVVALHCTSEDGGATLAGTVTYLGAEPVPFRAAHRDQNQYTIDSEGQASPQPVWRIGAREFQRVIAMDVTSDDEGVTLEGTITYAGEGRL
;
A
#
# COMPACT_ATOMS: atom_id res chain seq x y z
N MET A 1 32.30 -0.48 -7.37
CA MET A 1 31.09 -1.28 -7.64
C MET A 1 30.91 -2.16 -6.42
N THR A 2 29.85 -2.06 -5.62
CA THR A 2 28.50 -1.52 -5.88
C THR A 2 27.88 -1.05 -4.56
N GLU A 3 27.26 0.12 -4.59
CA GLU A 3 26.13 0.42 -3.70
C GLU A 3 25.03 -0.56 -4.10
N ASP A 4 24.59 -1.39 -3.15
CA ASP A 4 23.60 -2.43 -3.41
C ASP A 4 22.28 -1.74 -3.80
N GLN A 5 22.04 -1.59 -5.11
CA GLN A 5 20.81 -0.99 -5.61
C GLN A 5 19.68 -1.95 -5.28
N ARG A 6 18.93 -1.64 -4.22
CA ARG A 6 17.80 -2.44 -3.77
C ARG A 6 16.75 -2.48 -4.89
N ILE A 7 16.56 -3.66 -5.46
CA ILE A 7 15.60 -3.93 -6.53
C ILE A 7 14.18 -3.78 -5.97
N ILE A 8 13.33 -3.03 -6.65
CA ILE A 8 11.89 -3.01 -6.37
C ILE A 8 11.26 -4.28 -6.92
N ARG A 9 10.43 -4.96 -6.14
CA ARG A 9 9.80 -6.24 -6.51
C ARG A 9 8.27 -6.10 -6.54
N ILE A 10 7.62 -7.01 -7.25
CA ILE A 10 6.18 -7.23 -7.09
C ILE A 10 5.92 -7.64 -5.62
N GLY A 11 4.89 -7.07 -5.02
CA GLY A 11 4.61 -7.20 -3.58
C GLY A 11 5.28 -6.14 -2.71
N SER A 12 6.32 -5.44 -3.20
CA SER A 12 6.99 -4.39 -2.42
C SER A 12 6.03 -3.27 -2.04
N ILE A 13 6.20 -2.77 -0.81
CA ILE A 13 5.53 -1.56 -0.34
C ILE A 13 6.45 -0.37 -0.62
N ILE A 14 5.91 0.62 -1.32
CA ILE A 14 6.66 1.79 -1.76
C ILE A 14 6.00 3.11 -1.36
N HIS A 15 6.81 4.14 -1.34
CA HIS A 15 6.41 5.53 -1.45
C HIS A 15 6.74 6.04 -2.85
N LEU A 16 5.85 6.87 -3.39
CA LEU A 16 6.07 7.59 -4.65
C LEU A 16 6.22 9.07 -4.33
N GLN A 17 7.41 9.63 -4.54
CA GLN A 17 7.68 11.04 -4.31
C GLN A 17 7.60 11.82 -5.62
N ASN A 18 6.71 12.81 -5.69
CA ASN A 18 6.58 13.70 -6.83
C ASN A 18 7.57 14.87 -6.74
N GLY A 19 8.59 14.89 -7.60
CA GLY A 19 9.59 15.97 -7.63
C GLY A 19 10.21 16.30 -6.26
N ALA A 20 10.96 17.40 -6.18
CA ALA A 20 11.51 17.85 -4.89
C ALA A 20 10.43 18.49 -3.99
N ASP A 21 9.50 19.24 -4.59
CA ASP A 21 8.51 20.05 -3.86
C ASP A 21 7.09 19.50 -3.90
N GLY A 22 6.84 18.42 -4.66
CA GLY A 22 5.52 17.85 -4.85
C GLY A 22 5.07 16.95 -3.70
N GLY A 23 5.98 16.35 -2.93
CA GLY A 23 5.66 15.46 -1.81
C GLY A 23 5.31 14.03 -2.23
N PHE A 24 4.81 13.21 -1.31
CA PHE A 24 4.54 11.78 -1.50
C PHE A 24 3.07 11.50 -1.82
N LEU A 25 2.81 10.59 -2.76
CA LEU A 25 1.47 10.12 -3.12
C LEU A 25 0.75 9.57 -1.90
N ASP A 26 -0.40 10.11 -1.57
CA ASP A 26 -1.06 9.87 -0.29
C ASP A 26 -2.59 9.85 -0.41
N VAL A 27 -3.21 8.94 0.34
CA VAL A 27 -4.66 8.81 0.48
C VAL A 27 -5.16 9.66 1.64
N ARG A 28 -6.16 10.51 1.40
CA ARG A 28 -6.77 11.35 2.44
C ARG A 28 -8.25 11.63 2.20
N GLY A 29 -9.07 11.32 3.19
CA GLY A 29 -10.50 11.65 3.18
C GLY A 29 -11.30 10.78 2.23
N TRP A 30 -12.54 10.47 2.62
CA TRP A 30 -13.45 9.66 1.80
C TRP A 30 -14.23 10.53 0.83
N VAL A 31 -14.48 10.03 -0.38
CA VAL A 31 -15.24 10.80 -1.38
C VAL A 31 -16.64 11.18 -0.92
N THR A 32 -17.22 10.35 -0.03
CA THR A 32 -18.51 10.59 0.61
C THR A 32 -18.53 11.80 1.55
N GLU A 33 -17.38 12.26 2.02
CA GLU A 33 -17.27 13.47 2.86
C GLU A 33 -17.43 14.76 2.05
N LYS A 34 -17.21 14.70 0.73
CA LYS A 34 -17.30 15.87 -0.17
C LYS A 34 -18.13 15.49 -1.43
N PRO A 35 -19.47 15.36 -1.31
CA PRO A 35 -20.33 14.82 -2.36
C PRO A 35 -20.45 15.70 -3.62
N VAL A 36 -19.97 16.95 -3.56
CA VAL A 36 -20.04 17.93 -4.66
C VAL A 36 -19.04 17.69 -5.79
N ILE A 37 -18.16 16.69 -5.63
CA ILE A 37 -16.97 16.55 -6.50
C ILE A 37 -17.29 15.82 -7.80
N THR A 38 -18.20 14.84 -7.77
CA THR A 38 -18.56 14.07 -8.96
C THR A 38 -20.06 14.19 -9.20
N LEU A 39 -20.45 14.32 -10.47
CA LEU A 39 -21.85 14.19 -10.89
C LEU A 39 -22.29 12.72 -11.02
N PHE A 40 -21.31 11.80 -11.05
CA PHE A 40 -21.50 10.37 -11.18
C PHE A 40 -20.97 9.66 -9.94
N GLN A 41 -21.87 9.24 -9.06
CA GLN A 41 -21.50 8.51 -7.85
C GLN A 41 -21.33 7.03 -8.19
N ASP A 42 -20.08 6.60 -8.33
CA ASP A 42 -19.75 5.17 -8.41
C ASP A 42 -19.40 4.66 -7.00
N PRO A 43 -20.18 3.70 -6.45
CA PRO A 43 -19.99 3.23 -5.07
C PRO A 43 -18.68 2.47 -4.84
N ARG A 44 -17.91 2.19 -5.90
CA ARG A 44 -16.58 1.58 -5.81
C ARG A 44 -15.48 2.60 -5.56
N ILE A 45 -15.72 3.88 -5.85
CA ILE A 45 -14.76 4.95 -5.55
C ILE A 45 -14.76 5.20 -4.04
N ARG A 46 -13.57 5.36 -3.46
CA ARG A 46 -13.35 5.30 -2.02
C ARG A 46 -12.83 6.62 -1.47
N ALA A 47 -11.59 6.97 -1.75
CA ALA A 47 -10.91 8.10 -1.13
C ALA A 47 -10.25 9.01 -2.16
N PHE A 48 -9.97 10.24 -1.74
CA PHE A 48 -9.16 11.15 -2.55
C PHE A 48 -7.68 10.79 -2.46
N VAL A 49 -6.95 11.18 -3.51
CA VAL A 49 -5.50 11.04 -3.59
C VAL A 49 -4.89 12.40 -3.84
N PHE A 50 -3.90 12.74 -3.02
CA PHE A 50 -3.11 13.97 -3.10
C PHE A 50 -1.63 13.61 -3.00
N THR A 51 -0.79 14.63 -2.94
CA THR A 51 0.52 14.49 -2.33
C THR A 51 0.60 15.13 -0.96
N HIS A 52 1.51 14.64 -0.13
CA HIS A 52 1.75 15.12 1.23
C HIS A 52 3.25 15.23 1.52
N GLU A 53 3.68 16.15 2.38
CA GLU A 53 5.12 16.33 2.70
C GLU A 53 5.75 15.12 3.40
N SER A 54 4.97 14.40 4.21
CA SER A 54 5.36 13.15 4.85
C SER A 54 4.92 11.94 4.02
N PRO A 55 5.78 10.93 3.81
CA PRO A 55 5.42 9.66 3.17
C PRO A 55 4.42 8.84 3.99
N GLN A 56 4.21 9.22 5.25
CA GLN A 56 3.40 8.49 6.21
C GLN A 56 2.61 9.43 7.12
N ARG A 57 1.87 10.39 6.52
CA ARG A 57 1.03 11.33 7.29
C ARG A 57 0.17 10.60 8.32
N ALA A 58 -0.53 9.57 7.86
CA ALA A 58 -1.14 8.57 8.70
C ALA A 58 -0.54 7.21 8.33
N LYS A 59 -0.68 6.24 9.22
CA LYS A 59 -0.15 4.90 9.02
C LYS A 59 -0.66 4.28 7.71
N GLY A 60 0.25 3.99 6.80
CA GLY A 60 -0.06 3.43 5.48
C GLY A 60 -0.66 4.42 4.46
N SER A 61 -0.87 5.69 4.80
CA SER A 61 -1.58 6.62 3.91
C SER A 61 -0.82 6.97 2.64
N GLY A 62 0.51 7.07 2.73
CA GLY A 62 1.39 7.23 1.57
C GLY A 62 2.11 5.96 1.14
N SER A 63 1.75 4.80 1.69
CA SER A 63 2.32 3.50 1.31
C SER A 63 1.44 2.78 0.30
N TRP A 64 2.08 2.27 -0.74
CA TRP A 64 1.42 1.58 -1.84
C TRP A 64 2.10 0.25 -2.08
N GLN A 65 1.33 -0.84 -2.02
CA GLN A 65 1.80 -2.15 -2.44
C GLN A 65 1.76 -2.23 -3.97
N ILE A 66 2.86 -2.66 -4.58
CA ILE A 66 2.91 -2.98 -6.01
C ILE A 66 2.28 -4.35 -6.21
N VAL A 67 1.13 -4.38 -6.88
CA VAL A 67 0.46 -5.62 -7.25
C VAL A 67 0.60 -5.82 -8.76
N SER A 68 0.97 -7.01 -9.20
CA SER A 68 1.05 -7.32 -10.63
C SER A 68 -0.33 -7.16 -11.28
N ALA A 69 -0.40 -6.48 -12.42
CA ALA A 69 -1.57 -6.45 -13.30
C ALA A 69 -1.38 -7.34 -14.55
N GLY A 70 -0.32 -8.15 -14.57
CA GLY A 70 -0.06 -9.21 -15.54
C GLY A 70 0.28 -10.50 -14.82
N ASP A 71 1.17 -11.31 -15.39
CA ASP A 71 1.43 -12.67 -14.89
C ASP A 71 2.66 -12.78 -13.97
N LYS A 72 3.25 -11.65 -13.57
CA LYS A 72 4.38 -11.67 -12.63
C LYS A 72 3.92 -12.06 -11.23
N LYS A 73 4.65 -13.01 -10.64
CA LYS A 73 4.46 -13.45 -9.25
C LYS A 73 5.07 -12.45 -8.27
N ASP A 74 4.58 -12.48 -7.02
CA ASP A 74 5.18 -11.75 -5.91
C ASP A 74 6.66 -12.12 -5.74
N GLY A 75 7.47 -11.17 -5.29
CA GLY A 75 8.93 -11.29 -5.19
C GLY A 75 9.67 -11.14 -6.53
N ALA A 76 9.01 -11.24 -7.69
CA ALA A 76 9.66 -11.01 -8.98
C ALA A 76 10.13 -9.54 -9.11
N PRO A 77 11.28 -9.25 -9.77
CA PRO A 77 11.70 -7.88 -10.03
C PRO A 77 10.67 -7.08 -10.84
N LEU A 78 10.35 -5.86 -10.37
CA LEU A 78 9.61 -4.87 -11.14
C LEU A 78 10.52 -4.35 -12.26
N THR A 79 10.01 -4.31 -13.48
CA THR A 79 10.75 -3.86 -14.67
C THR A 79 10.00 -2.81 -15.46
N VAL A 80 10.73 -1.97 -16.20
CA VAL A 80 10.15 -1.01 -17.14
C VAL A 80 9.25 -1.74 -18.14
N GLY A 81 8.03 -1.24 -18.32
CA GLY A 81 7.00 -1.82 -19.17
C GLY A 81 6.03 -2.75 -18.44
N ASP A 82 6.29 -3.10 -17.18
CA ASP A 82 5.33 -3.87 -16.38
C ASP A 82 4.04 -3.08 -16.16
N LYS A 83 2.93 -3.83 -16.15
CA LYS A 83 1.62 -3.34 -15.73
C LYS A 83 1.40 -3.69 -14.27
N ILE A 84 1.02 -2.69 -13.48
CA ILE A 84 0.81 -2.83 -12.06
C ILE A 84 -0.52 -2.20 -11.63
N HIS A 85 -1.01 -2.65 -10.48
CA HIS A 85 -1.94 -1.94 -9.66
C HIS A 85 -1.21 -1.40 -8.43
N LEU A 86 -1.54 -0.19 -8.00
CA LEU A 86 -1.03 0.37 -6.75
C LEU A 86 -2.11 0.24 -5.68
N ARG A 87 -1.92 -0.69 -4.74
CA ARG A 87 -2.90 -0.95 -3.68
C ARG A 87 -2.54 -0.13 -2.45
N SER A 88 -3.44 0.75 -2.01
CA SER A 88 -3.27 1.55 -0.81
C SER A 88 -3.29 0.67 0.44
N LEU A 89 -2.43 1.02 1.40
CA LEU A 89 -2.37 0.40 2.71
C LEU A 89 -3.38 0.98 3.72
N VAL A 90 -4.17 1.98 3.32
CA VAL A 90 -5.30 2.45 4.13
C VAL A 90 -6.44 1.40 4.05
N PRO A 91 -6.92 0.87 5.19
CA PRO A 91 -8.04 -0.08 5.20
C PRO A 91 -9.25 0.47 4.43
N GLY A 92 -9.81 -0.33 3.54
CA GLY A 92 -10.98 0.04 2.72
C GLY A 92 -10.72 1.00 1.56
N ALA A 93 -9.51 1.58 1.42
CA ALA A 93 -9.22 2.53 0.34
C ALA A 93 -9.07 1.84 -1.03
N GLY A 94 -8.53 0.62 -1.08
CA GLY A 94 -8.40 -0.16 -2.32
C GLY A 94 -7.20 0.25 -3.18
N TYR A 95 -7.41 0.52 -4.46
CA TYR A 95 -6.37 0.70 -5.49
C TYR A 95 -6.41 2.09 -6.12
N LEU A 96 -5.25 2.62 -6.52
CA LEU A 96 -5.14 3.87 -7.27
C LEU A 96 -5.82 3.73 -8.64
N ASP A 97 -6.71 4.65 -8.96
CA ASP A 97 -7.55 4.54 -10.16
C ASP A 97 -7.87 5.93 -10.76
N SER A 98 -7.83 6.01 -12.10
CA SER A 98 -8.30 7.17 -12.86
C SER A 98 -9.84 7.18 -13.00
N PHE A 99 -10.50 8.20 -12.46
CA PHE A 99 -11.95 8.31 -12.47
C PHE A 99 -12.43 9.72 -12.78
N GLU A 100 -13.39 9.78 -13.70
CA GLU A 100 -14.10 10.97 -14.17
C GLU A 100 -13.22 12.00 -14.90
N TRP A 101 -13.71 12.48 -16.04
CA TRP A 101 -13.00 13.53 -16.78
C TRP A 101 -13.00 14.81 -15.96
N VAL A 102 -11.87 15.52 -15.93
CA VAL A 102 -11.73 16.75 -15.14
C VAL A 102 -12.78 17.80 -15.53
N SER A 103 -13.15 17.88 -16.81
CA SER A 103 -14.24 18.74 -17.30
C SER A 103 -15.63 18.41 -16.72
N ARG A 104 -15.77 17.28 -16.03
CA ARG A 104 -16.98 16.81 -15.35
C ARG A 104 -16.84 16.74 -13.83
N LEU A 105 -15.70 17.20 -13.30
CA LEU A 105 -15.47 17.40 -11.87
C LEU A 105 -15.66 18.89 -11.57
N PRO A 106 -16.84 19.34 -11.10
CA PRO A 106 -17.15 20.76 -11.02
C PRO A 106 -16.11 21.63 -10.28
N PRO A 107 -15.47 21.17 -9.17
CA PRO A 107 -14.44 21.96 -8.50
C PRO A 107 -13.14 22.13 -9.30
N PHE A 108 -12.91 21.28 -10.30
CA PHE A 108 -11.65 21.18 -11.04
C PHE A 108 -11.80 21.42 -12.54
N GLN A 109 -13.01 21.76 -13.02
CA GLN A 109 -13.33 21.86 -14.45
C GLN A 109 -12.39 22.77 -15.26
N ASP A 110 -11.80 23.78 -14.61
CA ASP A 110 -10.88 24.74 -15.22
C ASP A 110 -9.41 24.28 -15.20
N TYR A 111 -9.11 23.15 -14.57
CA TYR A 111 -7.75 22.62 -14.51
C TYR A 111 -7.39 22.01 -15.88
N PRO A 112 -6.18 22.26 -16.40
CA PRO A 112 -5.74 21.74 -17.69
C PRO A 112 -5.33 20.25 -17.61
N MET A 113 -6.07 19.46 -16.83
CA MET A 113 -5.81 18.05 -16.56
C MET A 113 -6.86 17.18 -17.26
N THR A 114 -6.61 15.88 -17.40
CA THR A 114 -7.45 14.99 -18.21
C THR A 114 -8.51 14.27 -17.37
N ILE A 115 -8.08 13.43 -16.42
CA ILE A 115 -8.96 12.60 -15.57
C ILE A 115 -8.58 12.78 -14.11
N GLY A 116 -9.57 12.77 -13.21
CA GLY A 116 -9.34 12.70 -11.76
C GLY A 116 -8.65 11.40 -11.35
N VAL A 117 -7.94 11.43 -10.22
CA VAL A 117 -7.36 10.22 -9.63
C VAL A 117 -7.82 10.06 -8.18
N PHE A 118 -8.30 8.86 -7.88
CA PHE A 118 -8.91 8.48 -6.62
C PHE A 118 -8.43 7.08 -6.23
N THR A 119 -8.92 6.56 -5.11
CA THR A 119 -8.86 5.13 -4.87
C THR A 119 -10.19 4.43 -5.16
N CYS A 120 -10.14 3.15 -5.52
CA CYS A 120 -11.26 2.30 -5.91
C CYS A 120 -11.18 0.94 -5.21
N SER A 121 -12.30 0.33 -4.80
CA SER A 121 -12.27 -1.01 -4.17
C SER A 121 -11.81 -2.13 -5.09
N GLU A 122 -11.83 -1.91 -6.40
CA GLU A 122 -11.43 -2.89 -7.41
C GLU A 122 -10.20 -2.39 -8.17
N PRO A 123 -9.23 -3.26 -8.50
CA PRO A 123 -8.05 -2.88 -9.29
C PRO A 123 -8.39 -2.60 -10.76
N ARG A 124 -9.51 -3.15 -11.23
CA ARG A 124 -10.05 -2.98 -12.58
C ARG A 124 -11.53 -2.63 -12.48
N ARG A 125 -11.83 -1.36 -12.20
CA ARG A 125 -13.20 -0.89 -11.94
C ARG A 125 -14.12 -1.28 -13.10
N GLY A 126 -15.13 -2.11 -12.80
CA GLY A 126 -16.10 -2.57 -13.81
C GLY A 126 -15.49 -3.40 -14.94
N GLY A 127 -14.35 -4.06 -14.68
CA GLY A 127 -13.59 -4.83 -15.66
C GLY A 127 -12.65 -3.99 -16.55
N GLY A 128 -12.73 -2.66 -16.46
CA GLY A 128 -11.91 -1.72 -17.22
C GLY A 128 -10.47 -1.57 -16.70
N PRO A 129 -9.56 -0.96 -17.47
CA PRO A 129 -8.15 -0.82 -17.09
C PRO A 129 -7.84 0.47 -16.30
N SER A 130 -8.82 1.13 -15.71
CA SER A 130 -8.66 2.44 -15.05
C SER A 130 -7.72 2.45 -13.84
N GLY A 131 -7.58 1.31 -13.16
CA GLY A 131 -6.62 1.11 -12.07
C GLY A 131 -5.32 0.42 -12.51
N THR A 132 -5.12 0.19 -13.81
CA THR A 132 -3.89 -0.41 -14.36
C THR A 132 -2.92 0.68 -14.81
N TRP A 133 -1.68 0.57 -14.35
CA TRP A 133 -0.62 1.54 -14.62
C TRP A 133 0.59 0.83 -15.22
N THR A 134 1.06 1.29 -16.38
CA THR A 134 2.31 0.84 -17.00
C THR A 134 3.48 1.66 -16.48
N VAL A 135 4.52 0.98 -15.97
CA VAL A 135 5.73 1.62 -15.44
C VAL A 135 6.64 2.04 -16.60
N ARG A 136 6.94 3.34 -16.70
CA ARG A 136 7.88 3.90 -17.70
C ARG A 136 9.10 4.48 -17.02
N SER A 137 10.26 4.39 -17.66
CA SER A 137 11.48 5.02 -17.15
C SER A 137 11.57 6.48 -17.59
N ALA A 138 11.71 7.40 -16.64
CA ALA A 138 12.02 8.80 -16.96
C ALA A 138 13.47 8.97 -17.42
N ALA A 139 14.36 8.06 -16.99
CA ALA A 139 15.76 8.01 -17.41
C ALA A 139 15.98 7.25 -18.74
N LYS A 140 14.91 6.89 -19.46
CA LYS A 140 14.96 6.14 -20.72
C LYS A 140 15.67 4.78 -20.62
N LYS A 141 15.57 4.11 -19.46
CA LYS A 141 15.96 2.70 -19.35
C LYS A 141 15.13 1.85 -20.34
N PRO A 142 15.71 0.81 -20.97
CA PRO A 142 14.99 -0.03 -21.91
C PRO A 142 13.87 -0.83 -21.23
N THR A 143 12.86 -1.25 -22.00
CA THR A 143 11.83 -2.18 -21.52
C THR A 143 12.47 -3.46 -21.00
N GLY A 144 11.97 -3.98 -19.87
CA GLY A 144 12.54 -5.12 -19.17
C GLY A 144 13.70 -4.78 -18.21
N ALA A 145 14.21 -3.55 -18.21
CA ALA A 145 15.20 -3.13 -17.20
C ALA A 145 14.56 -3.07 -15.81
N GLN A 146 15.29 -3.51 -14.79
CA GLN A 146 14.83 -3.48 -13.40
C GLN A 146 14.66 -2.05 -12.89
N ILE A 147 13.61 -1.86 -12.09
CA ILE A 147 13.39 -0.67 -11.28
C ILE A 147 14.08 -0.89 -9.93
N VAL A 148 14.85 0.10 -9.50
CA VAL A 148 15.59 0.08 -8.23
C VAL A 148 15.22 1.30 -7.39
N GLU A 149 15.52 1.24 -6.09
CA GLU A 149 15.38 2.36 -5.15
C GLU A 149 15.89 3.68 -5.74
N GLY A 150 15.07 4.73 -5.65
CA GLY A 150 15.39 6.08 -6.13
C GLY A 150 15.23 6.29 -7.64
N ASP A 151 14.86 5.26 -8.40
CA ASP A 151 14.56 5.43 -9.83
C ASP A 151 13.43 6.42 -10.05
N LYS A 152 13.61 7.25 -11.08
CA LYS A 152 12.58 8.16 -11.57
C LYS A 152 11.75 7.49 -12.66
N ILE A 153 10.45 7.45 -12.45
CA ILE A 153 9.49 6.80 -13.32
C ILE A 153 8.35 7.75 -13.73
N TYR A 154 7.66 7.35 -14.80
CA TYR A 154 6.29 7.78 -15.07
C TYR A 154 5.36 6.59 -14.89
N LEU A 155 4.13 6.85 -14.45
CA LEU A 155 3.07 5.84 -14.40
C LEU A 155 2.04 6.21 -15.46
N GLU A 156 2.02 5.46 -16.55
CA GLU A 156 1.05 5.64 -17.63
C GLU A 156 -0.20 4.83 -17.33
N ASN A 157 -1.37 5.46 -17.29
CA ASN A 157 -2.62 4.78 -17.05
C ASN A 157 -3.10 4.08 -18.33
N ASP A 158 -3.52 2.83 -18.22
CA ASP A 158 -3.97 2.03 -19.36
C ASP A 158 -5.39 2.41 -19.84
N TYR A 159 -6.11 3.30 -19.14
CA TYR A 159 -7.39 3.81 -19.62
C TYR A 159 -7.20 4.71 -20.84
N PRO A 160 -7.94 4.47 -21.95
CA PRO A 160 -7.78 5.25 -23.17
C PRO A 160 -7.90 6.77 -22.95
N GLY A 161 -6.87 7.49 -23.35
CA GLY A 161 -6.81 8.95 -23.26
C GLY A 161 -6.44 9.52 -21.90
N ALA A 162 -6.23 8.69 -20.86
CA ALA A 162 -5.87 9.16 -19.53
C ALA A 162 -4.45 9.77 -19.48
N GLY A 163 -3.45 9.10 -20.06
CA GLY A 163 -2.05 9.53 -20.03
C GLY A 163 -1.35 9.16 -18.73
N PHE A 164 -0.52 10.04 -18.19
CA PHE A 164 0.38 9.79 -17.06
C PHE A 164 -0.16 10.32 -15.74
N LEU A 165 0.15 9.65 -14.64
CA LEU A 165 -0.11 10.13 -13.27
C LEU A 165 0.62 11.46 -13.03
N TYR A 166 -0.14 12.51 -12.76
CA TYR A 166 0.32 13.89 -12.73
C TYR A 166 -0.09 14.57 -11.44
N THR A 167 0.75 15.45 -10.92
CA THR A 167 0.38 16.39 -9.86
C THR A 167 0.05 17.75 -10.44
N TYR A 168 -0.97 18.44 -9.91
CA TYR A 168 -1.30 19.80 -10.35
C TYR A 168 -2.06 20.57 -9.27
N GLY A 169 -1.86 21.89 -9.21
CA GLY A 169 -2.58 22.78 -8.30
C GLY A 169 -2.24 22.56 -6.82
N ASP A 170 -2.49 23.55 -5.98
CA ASP A 170 -2.22 23.44 -4.54
C ASP A 170 -3.49 23.07 -3.77
N VAL A 171 -3.42 21.99 -2.98
CA VAL A 171 -4.58 21.47 -2.24
C VAL A 171 -5.11 22.49 -1.25
N THR A 172 -4.20 23.12 -0.49
CA THR A 172 -4.56 24.07 0.57
C THR A 172 -5.10 25.40 0.04
N ASN A 173 -4.86 25.73 -1.24
CA ASN A 173 -5.43 26.91 -1.89
C ASN A 173 -6.88 26.69 -2.36
N HIS A 174 -7.34 25.44 -2.40
CA HIS A 174 -8.69 25.10 -2.83
C HIS A 174 -9.66 25.10 -1.64
N LYS A 175 -10.72 25.93 -1.71
CA LYS A 175 -11.68 26.13 -0.60
C LYS A 175 -12.28 24.84 -0.03
N LEU A 176 -12.55 23.84 -0.88
CA LEU A 176 -13.08 22.56 -0.44
C LEU A 176 -12.08 21.69 0.35
N PHE A 177 -10.77 21.95 0.27
CA PHE A 177 -9.72 21.09 0.81
C PHE A 177 -8.71 21.85 1.69
N GLN A 178 -8.99 23.12 2.01
CA GLN A 178 -8.12 23.94 2.86
C GLN A 178 -7.90 23.35 4.27
N ASP A 179 -8.81 22.49 4.72
CA ASP A 179 -8.72 21.74 5.98
C ASP A 179 -7.70 20.59 5.93
N TYR A 180 -7.23 20.22 4.73
CA TYR A 180 -6.28 19.13 4.54
C TYR A 180 -4.82 19.60 4.73
N THR A 181 -4.49 20.03 5.95
CA THR A 181 -3.17 20.53 6.34
C THR A 181 -2.02 19.60 5.93
N GLY A 182 -0.95 20.16 5.36
CA GLY A 182 0.23 19.40 4.89
C GLY A 182 0.06 18.72 3.53
N ALA A 183 -1.16 18.65 2.98
CA ALA A 183 -1.36 18.24 1.59
C ALA A 183 -0.78 19.31 0.65
N ARG A 184 -0.12 18.86 -0.42
CA ARG A 184 0.64 19.71 -1.34
C ARG A 184 -0.12 19.87 -2.65
N LYS A 185 -0.18 18.81 -3.48
CA LYS A 185 -0.76 18.85 -4.82
C LYS A 185 -1.94 17.90 -4.98
N PHE A 186 -2.89 18.26 -5.85
CA PHE A 186 -3.88 17.29 -6.32
C PHE A 186 -3.24 16.32 -7.30
N VAL A 187 -3.84 15.15 -7.46
CA VAL A 187 -3.38 14.11 -8.38
C VAL A 187 -4.44 13.86 -9.45
N PHE A 188 -3.98 13.84 -10.69
CA PHE A 188 -4.77 13.67 -11.91
C PHE A 188 -4.03 12.77 -12.88
N THR A 189 -4.60 12.59 -14.07
CA THR A 189 -3.85 12.13 -15.24
C THR A 189 -3.71 13.24 -16.28
N HIS A 190 -2.65 13.18 -17.08
CA HIS A 190 -2.50 14.04 -18.25
C HIS A 190 -1.69 13.38 -19.37
N THR A 191 -2.04 13.65 -20.63
CA THR A 191 -1.41 12.99 -21.80
C THR A 191 -0.08 13.62 -22.21
N ASP A 192 0.16 14.86 -21.85
CA ASP A 192 1.37 15.59 -22.17
C ASP A 192 2.36 15.55 -21.00
N LEU A 193 3.57 15.02 -21.24
CA LEU A 193 4.66 15.00 -20.25
C LEU A 193 5.32 16.37 -20.07
N GLU A 194 5.12 17.30 -20.99
CA GLU A 194 5.71 18.64 -20.98
C GLU A 194 4.76 19.71 -20.43
N GLN A 195 3.61 19.29 -19.89
CA GLN A 195 2.63 20.21 -19.31
C GLN A 195 3.30 21.05 -18.19
N THR A 196 3.12 22.38 -18.29
CA THR A 196 3.64 23.36 -17.34
C THR A 196 2.70 23.64 -16.15
N GLY A 197 3.25 23.55 -14.93
CA GLY A 197 2.52 23.84 -13.68
C GLY A 197 2.18 22.59 -12.85
N GLY A 198 2.47 21.41 -13.39
CA GLY A 198 2.43 20.13 -12.69
C GLY A 198 3.70 19.31 -12.88
N SER A 199 3.68 18.05 -12.44
CA SER A 199 4.76 17.09 -12.71
C SER A 199 4.26 15.65 -12.85
N PRO A 200 4.68 14.91 -13.89
CA PRO A 200 4.43 13.47 -14.02
C PRO A 200 5.52 12.63 -13.34
N LEU A 201 6.57 13.26 -12.83
CA LEU A 201 7.82 12.60 -12.44
C LEU A 201 7.73 12.09 -11.00
N TRP A 202 7.89 10.79 -10.82
CA TRP A 202 7.86 10.14 -9.51
C TRP A 202 9.17 9.42 -9.22
N SER A 203 9.76 9.65 -8.06
CA SER A 203 10.84 8.81 -7.53
C SER A 203 10.22 7.67 -6.71
N VAL A 204 10.68 6.45 -6.95
CA VAL A 204 10.21 5.24 -6.24
C VAL A 204 11.11 4.96 -5.04
N HIS A 205 10.50 4.78 -3.88
CA HIS A 205 11.21 4.48 -2.63
C HIS A 205 10.58 3.28 -1.93
N LEU A 206 11.36 2.29 -1.54
CA LEU A 206 10.94 1.23 -0.63
C LEU A 206 10.55 1.85 0.70
N SER A 207 9.38 1.46 1.19
CA SER A 207 8.89 1.88 2.49
C SER A 207 9.64 1.09 3.58
N GLY A 208 10.79 1.60 4.01
CA GLY A 208 11.60 0.98 5.06
C GLY A 208 10.84 0.83 6.39
N ASP A 209 9.91 1.75 6.65
CA ASP A 209 9.02 1.71 7.81
C ASP A 209 7.97 0.58 7.73
N MET A 210 7.81 -0.04 6.55
CA MET A 210 6.87 -1.12 6.29
C MET A 210 7.54 -2.49 6.07
N ASN A 211 8.85 -2.64 6.34
CA ASN A 211 9.63 -3.89 6.15
C ASN A 211 9.10 -5.13 6.92
N HIS A 212 8.15 -4.95 7.83
CA HIS A 212 7.52 -6.01 8.62
C HIS A 212 6.00 -6.01 8.50
N TRP A 213 5.47 -5.27 7.52
CA TRP A 213 4.06 -5.10 7.36
C TRP A 213 3.53 -5.97 6.23
N TYR A 214 2.63 -6.87 6.58
CA TYR A 214 2.00 -7.80 5.66
C TYR A 214 0.56 -7.38 5.47
N ARG A 215 0.13 -7.32 4.21
CA ARG A 215 -1.30 -7.33 3.92
C ARG A 215 -1.79 -8.75 3.96
N VAL A 216 -2.61 -9.04 4.95
CA VAL A 216 -3.10 -10.38 5.19
C VAL A 216 -4.36 -10.60 4.38
N GLN A 217 -4.44 -11.76 3.74
CA GLN A 217 -5.68 -12.28 3.19
C GLN A 217 -6.00 -13.60 3.89
N VAL A 218 -7.28 -13.88 4.06
CA VAL A 218 -7.75 -15.13 4.66
C VAL A 218 -8.77 -15.79 3.73
N GLN A 219 -8.83 -17.11 3.80
CA GLN A 219 -9.79 -17.93 3.08
C GLN A 219 -10.62 -18.69 4.13
N TRP A 220 -11.90 -18.91 3.86
CA TRP A 220 -12.75 -19.72 4.74
C TRP A 220 -13.77 -20.50 3.92
N GLY A 221 -14.12 -21.70 4.40
CA GLY A 221 -14.98 -22.63 3.67
C GLY A 221 -14.16 -23.65 2.88
N GLU A 222 -14.64 -23.98 1.68
CA GLU A 222 -13.98 -24.93 0.78
C GLU A 222 -12.69 -24.33 0.17
N GLU A 223 -11.81 -25.18 -0.35
CA GLU A 223 -10.50 -24.80 -0.92
C GLU A 223 -10.60 -23.83 -2.11
N GLU A 224 -11.73 -23.79 -2.80
CA GLU A 224 -11.99 -22.86 -3.90
C GLU A 224 -12.67 -21.54 -3.47
N ALA A 225 -12.88 -21.31 -2.16
CA ALA A 225 -13.48 -20.08 -1.67
C ALA A 225 -12.63 -18.84 -2.02
N PRO A 226 -13.23 -17.67 -2.27
CA PRO A 226 -12.47 -16.47 -2.57
C PRO A 226 -11.62 -16.02 -1.37
N TRP A 227 -10.47 -15.41 -1.64
CA TRP A 227 -9.65 -14.76 -0.63
C TRP A 227 -10.23 -13.41 -0.23
N HIS A 228 -10.21 -13.13 1.07
CA HIS A 228 -10.74 -11.92 1.68
C HIS A 228 -9.63 -11.09 2.32
N ASP A 229 -9.67 -9.77 2.15
CA ASP A 229 -8.69 -8.85 2.73
C ASP A 229 -8.90 -8.72 4.25
N GLU A 230 -7.88 -9.06 5.01
CA GLU A 230 -7.86 -9.07 6.47
C GLU A 230 -6.96 -7.94 7.02
N GLY A 231 -6.66 -6.94 6.19
CA GLY A 231 -5.96 -5.73 6.61
C GLY A 231 -4.46 -5.91 6.75
N LEU A 232 -3.85 -5.11 7.64
CA LEU A 232 -2.40 -4.98 7.78
C LEU A 232 -1.91 -5.48 9.13
N PHE A 233 -0.97 -6.42 9.08
CA PHE A 233 -0.30 -6.98 10.25
C PHE A 233 1.15 -6.50 10.24
N GLY A 234 1.68 -6.18 11.41
CA GLY A 234 3.09 -5.86 11.60
C GLY A 234 3.75 -7.02 12.33
N LEU A 235 4.48 -7.88 11.62
CA LEU A 235 5.14 -9.09 12.14
C LEU A 235 6.65 -8.96 11.97
N GLY A 236 7.33 -8.63 13.05
CA GLY A 236 8.77 -8.38 13.05
C GLY A 236 9.11 -7.00 13.60
N HIS A 237 10.35 -6.83 14.01
CA HIS A 237 10.89 -5.55 14.44
C HIS A 237 12.36 -5.35 14.05
N ARG A 238 13.00 -6.34 13.42
CA ARG A 238 14.43 -6.34 13.10
C ARG A 238 14.61 -5.94 11.64
N ALA A 239 15.20 -4.76 11.41
CA ALA A 239 15.30 -4.15 10.08
C ALA A 239 15.79 -5.10 8.97
N ASP A 240 16.80 -5.94 9.26
CA ASP A 240 17.47 -6.81 8.29
C ASP A 240 17.21 -8.31 8.52
N GLN A 241 16.29 -8.66 9.42
CA GLN A 241 15.93 -10.04 9.71
C GLN A 241 14.40 -10.16 9.80
N PRO A 242 13.71 -10.34 8.65
CA PRO A 242 12.27 -10.53 8.65
C PRO A 242 11.87 -11.84 9.35
N VAL A 243 10.61 -11.93 9.75
CA VAL A 243 10.02 -13.16 10.28
C VAL A 243 9.84 -14.16 9.14
N VAL A 244 10.32 -15.38 9.32
CA VAL A 244 10.15 -16.49 8.36
C VAL A 244 9.27 -17.61 8.90
N ALA A 245 9.00 -17.64 10.21
CA ALA A 245 7.97 -18.49 10.77
C ALA A 245 7.41 -17.88 12.06
N LEU A 246 6.10 -18.07 12.29
CA LEU A 246 5.43 -17.72 13.53
C LEU A 246 4.43 -18.82 13.87
N HIS A 247 4.64 -19.47 15.02
CA HIS A 247 3.75 -20.47 15.57
C HIS A 247 3.34 -20.01 16.96
N CYS A 248 2.10 -19.57 17.15
CA CYS A 248 1.65 -19.11 18.46
C CYS A 248 0.17 -19.43 18.70
N THR A 249 -0.18 -19.58 19.97
CA THR A 249 -1.55 -19.79 20.44
C THR A 249 -1.85 -18.92 21.64
N SER A 250 -3.13 -18.72 21.91
CA SER A 250 -3.66 -18.04 23.09
C SER A 250 -4.68 -18.93 23.79
N GLU A 251 -4.57 -19.00 25.11
CA GLU A 251 -5.53 -19.69 25.98
C GLU A 251 -6.50 -18.71 26.67
N ASP A 252 -6.32 -17.40 26.47
CA ASP A 252 -7.02 -16.32 27.18
C ASP A 252 -7.79 -15.38 26.24
N GLY A 253 -8.21 -15.90 25.09
CA GLY A 253 -9.00 -15.15 24.11
C GLY A 253 -8.20 -14.06 23.37
N GLY A 254 -6.89 -14.26 23.23
CA GLY A 254 -5.96 -13.38 22.53
C GLY A 254 -5.45 -12.23 23.40
N ALA A 255 -5.60 -12.29 24.72
CA ALA A 255 -4.99 -11.30 25.62
C ALA A 255 -3.46 -11.52 25.70
N THR A 256 -3.02 -12.76 25.66
CA THR A 256 -1.62 -13.15 25.45
C THR A 256 -1.50 -14.18 24.34
N LEU A 257 -0.39 -14.12 23.59
CA LEU A 257 0.03 -15.13 22.63
C LEU A 257 1.39 -15.68 23.05
N ALA A 258 1.54 -17.00 22.98
CA ALA A 258 2.80 -17.68 23.29
C ALA A 258 3.12 -18.75 22.24
N GLY A 259 4.40 -18.97 21.99
CA GLY A 259 4.87 -19.99 21.06
C GLY A 259 6.31 -19.74 20.61
N THR A 260 6.56 -19.82 19.30
CA THR A 260 7.88 -19.62 18.70
C THR A 260 7.81 -18.67 17.50
N VAL A 261 8.90 -17.94 17.29
CA VAL A 261 9.13 -17.11 16.11
C VAL A 261 10.51 -17.45 15.55
N THR A 262 10.62 -17.55 14.22
CA THR A 262 11.89 -17.73 13.52
C THR A 262 12.13 -16.50 12.65
N TYR A 263 13.32 -15.92 12.78
CA TYR A 263 13.79 -14.83 11.93
C TYR A 263 14.74 -15.37 10.87
N LEU A 264 14.85 -14.69 9.73
CA LEU A 264 15.73 -15.09 8.63
C LEU A 264 17.16 -15.35 9.12
N GLY A 265 17.67 -16.56 8.83
CA GLY A 265 19.02 -17.00 9.20
C GLY A 265 19.23 -17.29 10.69
N ALA A 266 18.17 -17.36 11.50
CA ALA A 266 18.23 -17.68 12.92
C ALA A 266 17.46 -18.97 13.26
N GLU A 267 17.82 -19.61 14.38
CA GLU A 267 17.04 -20.70 14.97
C GLU A 267 15.72 -20.16 15.58
N PRO A 268 14.66 -20.99 15.69
CA PRO A 268 13.43 -20.59 16.36
C PRO A 268 13.67 -20.15 17.81
N VAL A 269 13.09 -19.02 18.20
CA VAL A 269 13.17 -18.48 19.56
C VAL A 269 11.79 -18.41 20.21
N PRO A 270 11.69 -18.45 21.55
CA PRO A 270 10.42 -18.25 22.24
C PRO A 270 9.76 -16.92 21.85
N PHE A 271 8.46 -16.97 21.57
CA PHE A 271 7.62 -15.82 21.29
C PHE A 271 6.61 -15.66 22.42
N ARG A 272 6.53 -14.46 22.99
CA ARG A 272 5.52 -14.07 23.96
C ARG A 272 5.05 -12.67 23.63
N ALA A 273 3.73 -12.47 23.64
CA ALA A 273 3.13 -11.21 23.26
C ALA A 273 1.94 -10.90 24.16
N ALA A 274 1.84 -9.67 24.63
CA ALA A 274 0.73 -9.20 25.47
C ALA A 274 -0.04 -8.10 24.76
N HIS A 275 -1.36 -8.28 24.64
CA HIS A 275 -2.23 -7.29 24.01
C HIS A 275 -2.19 -5.96 24.77
N ARG A 276 -2.08 -4.85 24.04
CA ARG A 276 -2.20 -3.50 24.59
C ARG A 276 -3.51 -2.86 24.14
N ASP A 277 -3.58 -2.45 22.88
CA ASP A 277 -4.71 -1.74 22.28
C ASP A 277 -4.79 -2.02 20.78
N GLN A 278 -6.00 -2.00 20.19
CA GLN A 278 -6.21 -2.06 18.73
C GLN A 278 -5.33 -3.07 17.97
N ASN A 279 -5.40 -4.35 18.38
CA ASN A 279 -4.64 -5.47 17.81
C ASN A 279 -3.11 -5.30 17.90
N GLN A 280 -2.63 -4.38 18.74
CA GLN A 280 -1.22 -4.22 19.05
C GLN A 280 -0.83 -5.09 20.23
N TYR A 281 0.34 -5.70 20.11
CA TYR A 281 0.91 -6.57 21.10
C TYR A 281 2.32 -6.12 21.43
N THR A 282 2.60 -5.93 22.71
CA THR A 282 3.97 -5.79 23.20
C THR A 282 4.62 -7.16 23.17
N ILE A 283 5.72 -7.29 22.43
CA ILE A 283 6.48 -8.52 22.32
C ILE A 283 7.51 -8.54 23.45
N ASP A 284 7.56 -9.64 24.19
CA ASP A 284 8.60 -9.86 25.18
C ASP A 284 9.83 -10.46 24.50
N SER A 285 10.84 -9.63 24.30
CA SER A 285 12.15 -10.05 23.80
C SER A 285 13.15 -10.08 24.94
N GLU A 286 13.62 -11.27 25.31
CA GLU A 286 14.61 -11.44 26.36
C GLU A 286 15.85 -10.56 26.11
N GLY A 287 16.21 -9.73 27.11
CA GLY A 287 17.41 -8.90 27.08
C GLY A 287 17.28 -7.56 26.36
N GLN A 288 16.11 -7.20 25.83
CA GLN A 288 15.93 -5.88 25.18
C GLN A 288 15.49 -4.81 26.20
N ALA A 289 16.20 -3.68 26.21
CA ALA A 289 15.85 -2.53 27.03
C ALA A 289 14.59 -1.84 26.48
N SER A 290 13.82 -1.22 27.38
CA SER A 290 12.62 -0.45 27.04
C SER A 290 12.93 0.65 25.99
N PRO A 291 12.04 0.90 25.01
CA PRO A 291 10.71 0.28 24.84
C PRO A 291 10.78 -1.11 24.20
N GLN A 292 9.96 -2.03 24.73
CA GLN A 292 9.73 -3.34 24.12
C GLN A 292 9.09 -3.17 22.73
N PRO A 293 9.42 -4.04 21.75
CA PRO A 293 8.87 -3.97 20.41
C PRO A 293 7.36 -4.20 20.40
N VAL A 294 6.67 -3.57 19.44
CA VAL A 294 5.21 -3.68 19.29
C VAL A 294 4.88 -4.24 17.91
N TRP A 295 4.11 -5.33 17.90
CA TRP A 295 3.58 -5.93 16.68
C TRP A 295 2.11 -5.62 16.53
N ARG A 296 1.58 -5.75 15.31
CA ARG A 296 0.13 -5.70 15.07
C ARG A 296 -0.30 -7.05 14.50
N ILE A 297 -1.16 -7.75 15.23
CA ILE A 297 -1.58 -9.11 14.92
C ILE A 297 -3.10 -9.12 14.91
N GLY A 298 -3.70 -9.21 13.73
CA GLY A 298 -5.14 -9.03 13.53
C GLY A 298 -5.52 -7.64 13.03
N ALA A 299 -6.66 -7.55 12.33
CA ALA A 299 -7.25 -6.27 11.93
C ALA A 299 -8.72 -6.09 12.32
N ARG A 300 -9.39 -7.13 12.84
CA ARG A 300 -10.80 -7.06 13.24
C ARG A 300 -10.99 -6.23 14.50
N GLU A 301 -12.13 -5.55 14.58
CA GLU A 301 -12.57 -4.93 15.83
C GLU A 301 -13.25 -5.99 16.70
N PHE A 302 -12.91 -6.01 17.99
CA PHE A 302 -13.51 -6.89 19.02
C PHE A 302 -13.29 -8.40 18.85
N GLN A 303 -12.56 -8.83 17.84
CA GLN A 303 -12.21 -10.22 17.63
C GLN A 303 -10.71 -10.37 17.45
N ARG A 304 -10.05 -11.02 18.41
CA ARG A 304 -8.59 -11.14 18.45
C ARG A 304 -8.13 -12.45 17.83
N VAL A 305 -6.90 -12.44 17.34
CA VAL A 305 -6.19 -13.64 16.92
C VAL A 305 -5.88 -14.48 18.16
N ILE A 306 -6.20 -15.78 18.10
CA ILE A 306 -5.90 -16.77 19.14
C ILE A 306 -4.95 -17.85 18.67
N ALA A 307 -4.69 -17.97 17.37
CA ALA A 307 -3.60 -18.80 16.86
C ALA A 307 -3.09 -18.26 15.52
N MET A 308 -1.78 -18.40 15.30
CA MET A 308 -1.14 -18.26 13.99
C MET A 308 -0.12 -19.36 13.81
N ASP A 309 -0.11 -19.94 12.63
CA ASP A 309 0.81 -20.98 12.22
C ASP A 309 1.18 -20.70 10.76
N VAL A 310 2.24 -19.91 10.57
CA VAL A 310 2.64 -19.39 9.25
C VAL A 310 4.14 -19.54 9.03
N THR A 311 4.54 -19.77 7.79
CA THR A 311 5.92 -19.94 7.33
C THR A 311 6.17 -19.19 6.02
N SER A 312 7.43 -18.86 5.75
CA SER A 312 7.89 -18.23 4.52
C SER A 312 8.93 -19.09 3.83
N ASP A 313 8.76 -19.31 2.53
CA ASP A 313 9.72 -19.99 1.66
C ASP A 313 10.54 -19.00 0.79
N ASP A 314 10.33 -17.70 0.98
CA ASP A 314 10.91 -16.61 0.17
C ASP A 314 11.57 -15.52 1.03
N GLU A 315 12.21 -15.95 2.12
CA GLU A 315 13.00 -15.08 3.00
C GLU A 315 12.18 -13.98 3.71
N GLY A 316 10.91 -14.26 4.00
CA GLY A 316 10.00 -13.36 4.72
C GLY A 316 9.28 -12.35 3.81
N VAL A 317 9.30 -12.54 2.49
CA VAL A 317 8.54 -11.68 1.57
C VAL A 317 7.05 -12.02 1.61
N THR A 318 6.72 -13.31 1.63
CA THR A 318 5.38 -13.85 1.83
C THR A 318 5.35 -14.80 3.02
N LEU A 319 4.22 -14.84 3.73
CA LEU A 319 3.96 -15.77 4.81
C LEU A 319 2.65 -16.50 4.49
N GLU A 320 2.72 -17.83 4.41
CA GLU A 320 1.57 -18.69 4.14
C GLU A 320 1.34 -19.62 5.33
N GLY A 321 0.08 -20.00 5.55
CA GLY A 321 -0.31 -20.85 6.66
C GLY A 321 -1.71 -20.51 7.11
N THR A 322 -1.93 -20.55 8.43
CA THR A 322 -3.28 -20.40 8.99
C THR A 322 -3.35 -19.48 10.18
N ILE A 323 -4.56 -18.97 10.39
CA ILE A 323 -4.89 -18.07 11.48
C ILE A 323 -6.19 -18.52 12.13
N THR A 324 -6.35 -18.27 13.42
CA THR A 324 -7.62 -18.54 14.11
C THR A 324 -7.99 -17.31 14.92
N TYR A 325 -9.22 -16.86 14.73
CA TYR A 325 -9.81 -15.77 15.50
C TYR A 325 -10.63 -16.31 16.68
N ALA A 326 -10.75 -15.52 17.75
CA ALA A 326 -11.54 -15.88 18.92
C ALA A 326 -12.99 -16.21 18.52
N GLY A 327 -13.46 -17.40 18.91
CA GLY A 327 -14.80 -17.89 18.61
C GLY A 327 -14.97 -18.51 17.22
N GLU A 328 -13.89 -18.64 16.43
CA GLU A 328 -13.90 -19.22 15.09
C GLU A 328 -13.06 -20.51 14.99
N GLY A 329 -13.24 -21.23 13.89
CA GLY A 329 -12.33 -22.28 13.46
C GLY A 329 -11.09 -21.73 12.75
N ARG A 330 -10.19 -22.64 12.36
CA ARG A 330 -8.98 -22.34 11.58
C ARG A 330 -9.38 -21.79 10.20
N LEU A 331 -8.78 -20.66 9.82
CA LEU A 331 -8.85 -20.03 8.50
C LEU A 331 -7.49 -20.21 7.81
#